data_AF-A0A7D4Y467-F1
#
_entry.id   AF-A0A7D4Y467-F1
#
_cell.length_a   1.000
_cell.length_b   1.000
_cell.length_c   1.000
_cell.angle_alpha   90.00
_cell.angle_beta   90.00
_cell.angle_gamma   90.00
#
_symmetry.space_group_name_H-M   'P 1'
#
loop_
_entity.id
_entity.type
_entity.pdbx_description
1 polymer ?
#
loop_
_entity_poly.entity_id
_entity_poly.type
_entity_poly.pdbx_seq_one_letter_code
_entity_poly.pdbx_strand_id
1 'polypeptide(L)'
;MEEDDSGDAERPLSTVFAVLDDPDCREILRVTTEPRTPNEIADLCDLPETTLYRKLNQLTTASLVRKQVTVDSETGQMTEYVRSFEGVAVTMDDNGEFSIKIDERERPPEDRLSDLWSKMGDEI
;
A
#
# COMPACT_ATOMS: atom_id res chain seq x y z
N MET A 1 23.71 -15.11 13.52
CA MET A 1 22.71 -14.15 13.98
C MET A 1 22.39 -13.33 12.76
N GLU A 2 21.36 -13.74 12.03
CA GLU A 2 20.93 -13.09 10.79
C GLU A 2 20.47 -11.69 11.15
N GLU A 3 21.16 -10.68 10.63
CA GLU A 3 20.71 -9.30 10.67
C GLU A 3 19.59 -9.18 9.66
N ASP A 4 18.40 -8.92 10.19
CA ASP A 4 17.16 -8.68 9.45
C ASP A 4 17.32 -7.37 8.67
N ASP A 5 17.75 -7.48 7.40
CA ASP A 5 17.76 -6.42 6.38
C ASP A 5 16.32 -6.10 5.96
N SER A 6 15.50 -5.67 6.92
CA SER A 6 14.12 -5.26 6.70
C SER A 6 14.08 -3.79 6.28
N GLY A 7 14.50 -3.53 5.04
CA GLY A 7 13.79 -2.60 4.15
C GLY A 7 13.76 -1.11 4.51
N ASP A 8 14.84 -0.52 5.01
CA ASP A 8 14.99 0.94 5.00
C ASP A 8 15.41 1.42 3.60
N ALA A 9 14.54 1.20 2.61
CA ALA A 9 14.63 1.99 1.40
C ALA A 9 14.24 3.41 1.82
N GLU A 10 15.20 4.33 1.84
CA GLU A 10 14.99 5.75 2.12
C GLU A 10 13.87 6.30 1.21
N ARG A 11 12.62 6.24 1.70
CA ARG A 11 11.47 6.83 1.02
C ARG A 11 11.55 8.32 1.32
N PRO A 12 11.58 9.20 0.30
CA PRO A 12 11.69 10.62 0.55
C PRO A 12 10.53 11.06 1.46
N LEU A 13 10.87 11.65 2.61
CA LEU A 13 9.91 12.23 3.57
C LEU A 13 8.82 13.04 2.88
N SER A 14 9.22 13.85 1.90
CA SER A 14 8.34 14.70 1.09
C SER A 14 7.28 13.90 0.33
N THR A 15 7.60 12.69 -0.15
CA THR A 15 6.65 11.84 -0.86
C THR A 15 5.57 11.31 0.05
N VAL A 16 5.94 10.80 1.24
CA VAL A 16 4.96 10.25 2.19
C VAL A 16 4.05 11.36 2.72
N PHE A 17 4.60 12.52 3.08
CA PHE A 17 3.79 13.65 3.53
C PHE A 17 2.89 14.21 2.43
N ALA A 18 3.37 14.33 1.18
CA ALA A 18 2.53 14.80 0.09
C ALA A 18 1.31 13.87 -0.12
N VAL A 19 1.50 12.56 0.04
CA VAL A 19 0.40 11.59 -0.03
C VAL A 19 -0.54 11.71 1.17
N LEU A 20 -0.02 11.88 2.38
CA LEU A 20 -0.84 12.01 3.59
C LEU A 20 -1.54 13.38 3.70
N ASP A 21 -1.03 14.43 3.05
CA ASP A 21 -1.67 15.75 2.98
C ASP A 21 -2.85 15.78 2.01
N ASP A 22 -2.83 14.90 1.01
CA ASP A 22 -3.87 14.77 -0.01
C ASP A 22 -5.17 14.16 0.58
N PRO A 23 -6.31 14.86 0.51
CA PRO A 23 -7.56 14.39 1.10
C PRO A 23 -8.10 13.12 0.43
N ASP A 24 -7.93 12.97 -0.88
CA ASP A 24 -8.41 11.79 -1.60
C ASP A 24 -7.60 10.56 -1.17
N CYS A 25 -6.28 10.72 -1.00
CA CYS A 25 -5.42 9.67 -0.48
C CYS A 25 -5.84 9.23 0.93
N ARG A 26 -6.17 10.18 1.82
CA ARG A 26 -6.68 9.86 3.16
C ARG A 26 -8.03 9.14 3.13
N GLU A 27 -8.90 9.44 2.17
CA GLU A 27 -10.16 8.74 2.00
C GLU A 27 -9.94 7.30 1.53
N ILE A 28 -9.08 7.12 0.53
CA ILE A 28 -8.69 5.79 0.03
C ILE A 28 -8.11 4.95 1.18
N LEU A 29 -7.23 5.52 2.00
CA LEU A 29 -6.66 4.85 3.18
C LEU A 29 -7.71 4.44 4.23
N ARG A 30 -8.83 5.17 4.32
CA ARG A 30 -9.91 4.87 5.26
C ARG A 30 -10.79 3.72 4.78
N VAL A 31 -11.05 3.63 3.48
CA VAL A 31 -11.93 2.59 2.91
C VAL A 31 -11.18 1.27 2.63
N THR A 32 -9.86 1.31 2.53
CA THR A 32 -8.98 0.15 2.29
C THR A 32 -8.47 -0.51 3.58
N THR A 33 -9.19 -0.37 4.69
CA THR A 33 -8.89 -1.15 5.92
C THR A 33 -9.11 -2.65 5.72
N GLU A 34 -9.96 -2.99 4.76
CA GLU A 34 -10.18 -4.33 4.20
C GLU A 34 -9.82 -4.28 2.70
N PRO A 35 -9.52 -5.44 2.06
CA PRO A 35 -9.34 -5.50 0.62
C PRO A 35 -10.52 -4.92 -0.15
N ARG A 36 -10.21 -4.07 -1.13
CA ARG A 36 -11.20 -3.45 -2.01
C ARG A 36 -10.67 -3.38 -3.43
N THR A 37 -11.56 -3.55 -4.38
CA THR A 37 -11.27 -3.43 -5.80
C THR A 37 -11.21 -1.95 -6.20
N PRO A 38 -10.52 -1.57 -7.29
CA PRO A 38 -10.51 -0.19 -7.76
C PRO A 38 -11.92 0.40 -7.93
N ASN A 39 -12.86 -0.38 -8.45
CA ASN A 39 -14.23 0.09 -8.67
C ASN A 39 -14.93 0.42 -7.35
N GLU A 40 -14.81 -0.45 -6.34
CA GLU A 40 -15.38 -0.18 -5.02
C GLU A 40 -14.76 1.05 -4.36
N ILE A 41 -13.44 1.24 -4.51
CA ILE A 41 -12.76 2.43 -3.98
C ILE A 41 -13.24 3.69 -4.70
N ALA A 42 -13.40 3.64 -6.03
CA ALA A 42 -13.92 4.76 -6.82
C ALA A 42 -15.32 5.18 -6.34
N ASP A 43 -16.20 4.20 -6.14
CA ASP A 43 -17.57 4.41 -5.69
C ASP A 43 -17.63 4.98 -4.27
N LEU A 44 -16.83 4.43 -3.33
CA LEU A 44 -16.82 4.88 -1.94
C LEU A 44 -16.20 6.25 -1.75
N CYS A 45 -15.19 6.60 -2.55
CA CYS A 45 -14.49 7.88 -2.47
C CYS A 45 -15.08 8.94 -3.41
N ASP A 46 -16.06 8.60 -4.25
CA ASP A 46 -16.62 9.46 -5.31
C ASP A 46 -15.53 10.07 -6.22
N LEU A 47 -14.61 9.21 -6.67
CA LEU A 47 -13.45 9.61 -7.47
C LEU A 47 -13.57 9.16 -8.93
N PRO A 48 -13.22 10.04 -9.90
CA PRO A 48 -13.01 9.60 -11.28
C PRO A 48 -11.88 8.58 -11.38
N GLU A 49 -12.02 7.55 -12.23
CA GLU A 49 -11.02 6.47 -12.39
C GLU A 49 -9.58 7.00 -12.59
N THR A 50 -9.39 7.99 -13.46
CA THR A 50 -8.06 8.55 -13.74
C THR A 50 -7.43 9.19 -12.51
N THR A 51 -8.25 9.77 -11.63
CA THR A 51 -7.81 10.33 -10.36
C THR A 51 -7.49 9.18 -9.40
N LEU A 52 -8.38 8.20 -9.28
CA LEU A 52 -8.16 7.04 -8.41
C LEU A 52 -6.85 6.32 -8.73
N TYR A 53 -6.62 5.92 -9.98
CA TYR A 53 -5.41 5.17 -10.35
C TYR A 53 -4.13 5.98 -10.08
N ARG A 54 -4.16 7.30 -10.26
CA ARG A 54 -3.04 8.18 -9.90
C ARG A 54 -2.78 8.15 -8.39
N LYS A 55 -3.82 8.21 -7.56
CA LYS A 55 -3.71 8.18 -6.09
C LYS A 55 -3.26 6.81 -5.60
N LEU A 56 -3.81 5.72 -6.14
CA LEU A 56 -3.39 4.35 -5.82
C LEU A 56 -1.92 4.13 -6.15
N ASN A 57 -1.43 4.66 -7.27
CA ASN A 57 -0.01 4.59 -7.62
C ASN A 57 0.86 5.36 -6.61
N GLN A 58 0.46 6.57 -6.21
CA GLN A 58 1.17 7.36 -5.20
C GLN A 58 1.21 6.63 -3.85
N LEU A 59 0.07 6.10 -3.40
CA LEU A 59 -0.05 5.33 -2.16
C LEU A 59 0.77 4.05 -2.18
N THR A 60 0.82 3.36 -3.32
CA THR A 60 1.63 2.14 -3.51
C THR A 60 3.12 2.47 -3.51
N THR A 61 3.51 3.55 -4.18
CA THR A 61 4.91 4.04 -4.20
C THR A 61 5.38 4.46 -2.81
N ALA A 62 4.48 5.04 -2.00
CA ALA A 62 4.74 5.37 -0.60
C ALA A 62 4.62 4.15 0.36
N SER A 63 4.25 2.98 -0.17
CA SER A 63 3.99 1.74 0.58
C SER A 63 2.96 1.88 1.71
N LEU A 64 1.99 2.78 1.53
CA LEU A 64 0.86 2.97 2.44
C LEU A 64 -0.34 2.07 2.05
N VAL A 65 -0.39 1.65 0.80
CA VAL A 65 -1.32 0.66 0.26
C VAL A 65 -0.53 -0.40 -0.51
N ARG A 66 -0.97 -1.65 -0.45
CA ARG A 66 -0.46 -2.74 -1.29
C ARG A 66 -1.52 -3.21 -2.27
N LYS A 67 -1.07 -3.69 -3.42
CA LYS A 67 -1.88 -4.44 -4.39
C LYS A 67 -1.84 -5.92 -4.01
N GLN A 68 -2.98 -6.59 -4.04
CA GLN A 68 -3.09 -8.04 -3.92
C GLN A 68 -3.91 -8.60 -5.09
N VAL A 69 -3.61 -9.82 -5.51
CA VAL A 69 -4.37 -10.53 -6.55
C VAL A 69 -5.08 -11.70 -5.89
N THR A 70 -6.41 -11.66 -5.94
CA THR A 70 -7.28 -12.71 -5.40
C THR A 70 -7.84 -13.52 -6.55
N VAL A 71 -7.94 -14.84 -6.38
CA VAL A 71 -8.54 -15.73 -7.38
C VAL A 71 -9.97 -16.02 -6.96
N ASP A 72 -10.91 -15.53 -7.74
CA ASP A 72 -12.32 -15.87 -7.62
C ASP A 72 -12.66 -16.99 -8.61
N SER A 73 -13.37 -18.01 -8.14
CA SER A 73 -13.67 -19.21 -8.94
C SER A 73 -14.63 -18.96 -10.11
N GLU A 74 -15.36 -17.84 -10.11
CA GLU A 74 -16.37 -17.51 -11.12
C GLU A 74 -15.88 -16.42 -12.09
N THR A 75 -15.10 -15.46 -11.60
CA THR A 75 -14.70 -14.25 -12.34
C THR A 75 -13.21 -14.20 -12.70
N GLY A 76 -12.39 -15.09 -12.12
CA GLY A 76 -10.96 -15.18 -12.38
C GLY A 76 -10.13 -14.31 -11.42
N GLN A 77 -8.97 -13.84 -11.88
CA GLN A 77 -8.09 -13.01 -11.06
C GLN A 77 -8.65 -11.59 -10.91
N MET A 78 -8.78 -11.14 -9.67
CA MET A 78 -9.22 -9.80 -9.32
C MET A 78 -8.10 -9.05 -8.58
N THR A 79 -7.87 -7.80 -8.97
CA THR A 79 -6.95 -6.91 -8.26
C THR A 79 -7.69 -6.21 -7.14
N GLU A 80 -7.15 -6.29 -5.94
CA GLU A 80 -7.61 -5.55 -4.77
C GLU A 80 -6.47 -4.74 -4.16
N TYR A 81 -6.84 -3.72 -3.39
CA TYR A 81 -5.95 -2.82 -2.68
C TYR A 81 -6.32 -2.82 -1.21
N VAL A 82 -5.30 -2.85 -0.36
CA VAL A 82 -5.47 -2.87 1.10
C VAL A 82 -4.35 -2.07 1.76
N ARG A 83 -4.69 -1.35 2.83
CA ARG A 83 -3.73 -0.58 3.62
C ARG A 83 -2.62 -1.48 4.18
N SER A 84 -1.37 -1.03 4.07
CA SER A 84 -0.17 -1.81 4.43
C SER A 84 0.60 -1.29 5.65
N PHE A 85 0.06 -0.31 6.37
CA PHE A 85 0.70 0.27 7.54
C PHE A 85 -0.27 0.45 8.72
N GLU A 86 0.30 0.62 9.91
CA GLU A 86 -0.44 0.93 11.14
C GLU A 86 -0.11 2.31 11.69
N GLY A 87 1.12 2.77 11.50
CA GLY A 87 1.59 4.06 12.00
C GLY A 87 2.65 4.67 11.09
N VAL A 88 2.74 6.00 11.18
CA VAL A 88 3.84 6.77 10.60
C VAL A 88 4.44 7.60 11.71
N ALA A 89 5.70 7.37 12.03
CA ALA A 89 6.45 8.11 13.02
C ALA A 89 7.44 9.05 12.33
N VAL A 90 7.48 10.29 12.81
CA VAL A 90 8.40 11.33 12.32
C VAL A 90 9.32 11.65 13.47
N THR A 91 10.62 11.47 13.25
CA THR A 91 11.65 11.74 14.26
C THR A 91 12.60 12.80 13.75
N MET A 92 13.24 13.50 14.69
CA MET A 92 14.33 14.41 14.44
C MET A 92 15.47 14.00 15.37
N ASP A 93 16.66 13.84 14.81
CA ASP A 93 17.85 13.53 15.59
C ASP A 93 18.48 14.80 16.21
N ASP A 94 19.53 14.62 17.02
CA ASP A 94 20.24 15.75 17.65
C ASP A 94 20.99 16.66 16.66
N ASN A 95 21.18 16.20 15.41
CA ASN A 95 21.77 16.98 14.32
C ASN A 95 20.71 17.80 13.56
N GLY A 96 19.42 17.61 13.87
CA GLY A 96 18.30 18.25 13.20
C GLY A 96 17.88 17.54 11.90
N GLU A 97 18.34 16.31 11.68
CA GLU A 97 17.95 15.49 10.53
C GLU A 97 16.59 14.83 10.79
N PHE A 98 15.69 14.94 9.81
CA PHE A 98 14.39 14.29 9.87
C PHE A 98 14.49 12.85 9.38
N SER A 99 13.75 11.96 10.03
CA SER A 99 13.55 10.59 9.55
C SER A 99 12.08 10.21 9.65
N ILE A 100 11.65 9.32 8.75
CA ILE A 100 10.30 8.76 8.76
C ILE A 100 10.39 7.26 8.89
N LYS A 101 9.58 6.72 9.80
CA LYS A 101 9.38 5.30 9.93
C LYS A 101 7.92 4.99 9.64
N ILE A 102 7.70 4.04 8.74
CA ILE A 102 6.37 3.48 8.48
C ILE A 102 6.33 2.13 9.18
N ASP A 103 5.46 1.99 10.18
CA ASP A 103 5.24 0.71 10.84
C ASP A 103 4.34 -0.14 9.93
N GLU A 104 4.97 -1.05 9.20
CA GLU A 104 4.29 -1.95 8.27
C GLU A 104 3.35 -2.89 9.03
N ARG A 105 2.18 -3.14 8.46
CA ARG A 105 1.21 -4.07 9.02
C ARG A 105 1.66 -5.51 8.73
N GLU A 106 1.78 -6.32 9.78
CA GLU A 106 2.08 -7.76 9.63
C GLU A 106 1.06 -8.42 8.71
N ARG A 107 1.55 -9.16 7.72
CA ARG A 107 0.70 -9.88 6.75
C ARG A 107 0.32 -11.24 7.32
N PRO A 108 -0.94 -11.68 7.17
CA PRO A 108 -1.27 -13.07 7.42
C PRO A 108 -0.49 -13.97 6.44
N PRO A 109 -0.06 -15.18 6.84
CA PRO A 109 0.80 -16.05 6.03
C PRO A 109 0.22 -16.45 4.66
N GLU A 110 -1.10 -16.47 4.55
CA GLU A 110 -1.85 -16.81 3.35
C GLU A 110 -1.62 -15.81 2.19
N ASP A 111 -1.51 -14.51 2.50
CA ASP A 111 -1.21 -13.46 1.52
C ASP A 111 0.18 -13.67 0.86
N ARG A 112 1.17 -14.13 1.64
CA ARG A 112 2.54 -14.36 1.14
C ARG A 112 2.60 -15.52 0.16
N LEU A 113 1.76 -16.55 0.33
CA LEU A 113 1.69 -17.67 -0.60
C LEU A 113 1.11 -17.22 -1.95
N SER A 114 0.05 -16.42 -1.93
CA SER A 114 -0.62 -15.93 -3.14
C SER A 114 0.33 -15.14 -4.06
N ASP A 115 1.18 -14.27 -3.48
CA ASP A 115 2.21 -13.54 -4.23
C ASP A 115 3.21 -14.49 -4.92
N LEU A 116 3.59 -15.59 -4.25
CA LEU A 116 4.54 -16.58 -4.78
C LEU A 116 3.92 -17.41 -5.91
N TRP A 117 2.64 -17.75 -5.82
CA TRP A 117 1.92 -18.48 -6.86
C TRP A 117 1.61 -17.61 -8.07
N SER A 118 1.24 -16.34 -7.87
CA SER A 118 1.02 -15.38 -8.97
C SER A 118 2.31 -15.18 -9.78
N LYS A 119 3.47 -15.11 -9.11
CA LYS A 119 4.78 -14.95 -9.78
C LYS A 119 5.19 -16.19 -10.60
N MET A 120 4.68 -17.38 -10.28
CA MET A 120 4.91 -18.60 -11.08
C MET A 120 3.92 -18.76 -12.24
N GLY A 121 2.75 -18.11 -12.19
CA GLY A 121 1.73 -18.19 -13.25
C GLY A 121 1.98 -17.28 -14.45
N ASP A 122 2.82 -16.24 -14.32
CA ASP A 122 3.14 -15.28 -15.39
C ASP A 122 4.24 -15.77 -16.37
N GLU A 123 4.78 -16.99 -16.20
CA GLU A 123 5.86 -17.53 -17.03
C GLU A 123 5.46 -18.86 -17.72
N ILE A 124 4.35 -18.89 -18.46
CA ILE A 124 4.03 -19.94 -19.44
C ILE A 124 3.52 -19.35 -20.75
#